data_AF-A0A6G3MK16-F1
#
_entry.id   AF-A0A6G3MK16-F1
#
_cell.length_a   1.000
_cell.length_b   1.000
_cell.length_c   1.000
_cell.angle_alpha   90.00
_cell.angle_beta   90.00
_cell.angle_gamma   90.00
#
_symmetry.space_group_name_H-M   'P 1'
#
loop_
_entity.id
_entity.type
_entity.pdbx_description
1 polymer ?
#
loop_
_entity_poly.entity_id
_entity_poly.type
_entity_poly.pdbx_seq_one_letter_code
_entity_poly.pdbx_strand_id
1 'polypeptide(L)'
;AETVCVIKNLHLLADNFYESFVSQIKNSSTFDYSYRLVLSLKDDDQENPKKNIGKIKFGISSRNRKIYSKPMIEILYRLCACIFLDIIIIPDHVVRNFSVDKWPIVDVFLCFYANGYPLDKAIDYVRLRRPFVINELSNQKLLFNRKEIYRILTENNVCVPKYIVVERYINTLQPTEGEEVIEDGDTIIYNGQKLSKPFVEKPFDAENHNITIY
;
A
#
# COMPACT_ATOMS: atom_id res chain seq x y z
N ALA A 1 -16.83 -6.89 27.23
CA ALA A 1 -15.94 -5.73 27.40
C ALA A 1 -14.64 -6.00 26.64
N GLU A 2 -14.60 -5.67 25.35
CA GLU A 2 -13.35 -5.67 24.56
C GLU A 2 -13.34 -4.37 23.76
N THR A 3 -12.80 -3.35 24.41
CA THR A 3 -13.33 -1.98 24.28
C THR A 3 -12.62 -1.16 23.20
N VAL A 4 -11.35 -1.38 22.88
CA VAL A 4 -10.59 -0.70 21.81
C VAL A 4 -9.37 -1.56 21.47
N CYS A 5 -8.83 -1.51 20.24
CA CYS A 5 -7.50 -2.06 19.98
C CYS A 5 -6.48 -1.38 20.91
N VAL A 6 -5.83 -2.16 21.78
CA VAL A 6 -4.80 -1.65 22.68
C VAL A 6 -3.60 -1.21 21.85
N ILE A 7 -3.07 -0.02 22.14
CA ILE A 7 -1.79 0.45 21.59
C ILE A 7 -0.73 0.22 22.66
N LYS A 8 0.23 -0.67 22.39
CA LYS A 8 1.39 -0.88 23.29
C LYS A 8 2.58 -0.06 22.82
N ASN A 9 3.38 0.45 23.75
CA ASN A 9 4.63 1.09 23.39
C ASN A 9 5.69 0.01 23.12
N LEU A 10 6.27 0.03 21.93
CA LEU A 10 7.48 -0.70 21.59
C LEU A 10 8.66 0.25 21.80
N HIS A 11 9.33 0.11 22.94
CA HIS A 11 10.52 0.87 23.26
C HIS A 11 11.69 0.32 22.45
N LEU A 12 12.20 1.14 21.54
CA LEU A 12 13.31 0.83 20.67
C LEU A 12 14.54 1.49 21.28
N LEU A 13 15.45 0.67 21.79
CA LEU A 13 16.72 1.15 22.31
C LEU A 13 17.53 1.73 21.15
N ALA A 14 17.77 3.03 21.18
CA ALA A 14 18.75 3.69 20.33
C ALA A 14 20.17 3.43 20.86
N ASP A 15 20.50 2.18 21.22
CA ASP A 15 21.88 1.77 21.14
C ASP A 15 22.29 2.01 19.68
N ASN A 16 23.47 2.60 19.41
CA ASN A 16 23.94 3.07 18.10
C ASN A 16 23.96 2.02 16.95
N PHE A 17 23.29 0.88 17.08
CA PHE A 17 23.17 -0.17 16.11
C PHE A 17 21.73 -0.26 15.61
N TYR A 18 21.50 0.30 14.42
CA TYR A 18 20.35 0.04 13.54
C TYR A 18 19.90 -1.44 13.55
N GLU A 19 20.84 -2.38 13.66
CA GLU A 19 20.57 -3.82 13.79
C GLU A 19 19.67 -4.18 14.99
N SER A 20 19.82 -3.51 16.14
CA SER A 20 18.96 -3.71 17.32
C SER A 20 17.53 -3.27 17.03
N PHE A 21 17.36 -2.11 16.39
CA PHE A 21 16.06 -1.60 15.95
C PHE A 21 15.38 -2.57 14.96
N VAL A 22 16.13 -3.04 13.95
CA VAL A 22 15.65 -4.00 12.96
C VAL A 22 15.18 -5.29 13.63
N SER A 23 15.97 -5.82 14.57
CA SER A 23 15.64 -7.04 15.32
C SER A 23 14.35 -6.88 16.14
N GLN A 24 14.23 -5.79 16.90
CA GLN A 24 13.05 -5.52 17.74
C GLN A 24 11.78 -5.30 16.90
N ILE A 25 11.87 -4.54 15.80
CA ILE A 25 10.73 -4.36 14.89
C ILE A 25 10.34 -5.67 14.19
N LYS A 26 11.29 -6.50 13.74
CA LYS A 26 10.94 -7.79 13.12
C LYS A 26 10.30 -8.75 14.12
N ASN A 27 10.77 -8.78 15.36
CA ASN A 27 10.15 -9.58 16.43
C ASN A 27 8.72 -9.11 16.75
N SER A 28 8.41 -7.83 16.53
CA SER A 28 7.06 -7.29 16.72
C SER A 28 6.02 -7.76 15.69
N SER A 29 6.46 -8.40 14.61
CA SER A 29 5.57 -8.91 13.55
C SER A 29 4.60 -10.00 13.99
N THR A 30 4.83 -10.59 15.16
CA THR A 30 4.00 -11.61 15.81
C THR A 30 2.97 -11.03 16.77
N PHE A 31 2.97 -9.71 16.99
CA PHE A 31 2.03 -9.08 17.92
C PHE A 31 0.63 -8.94 17.32
N ASP A 32 -0.37 -9.31 18.12
CA ASP A 32 -1.79 -9.25 17.76
C ASP A 32 -2.45 -7.88 18.08
N TYR A 33 -1.66 -6.87 18.41
CA TYR A 33 -2.12 -5.53 18.79
C TYR A 33 -1.40 -4.44 18.01
N SER A 34 -2.00 -3.25 17.97
CA SER A 34 -1.32 -2.06 17.43
C SER A 34 -0.23 -1.61 18.39
N TYR A 35 0.84 -1.02 17.87
CA TYR A 35 1.92 -0.56 18.74
C TYR A 35 2.51 0.76 18.27
N ARG A 36 2.88 1.57 19.26
CA ARG A 36 3.55 2.85 19.11
C ARG A 36 5.05 2.64 19.16
N LEU A 37 5.79 3.18 18.21
CA LEU A 37 7.25 3.15 18.25
C LEU A 37 7.75 4.29 19.15
N VAL A 38 8.50 3.93 20.19
CA VAL A 38 9.10 4.90 21.12
C VAL A 38 10.61 4.75 21.05
N LEU A 39 11.29 5.73 20.47
CA LEU A 39 12.76 5.75 20.44
C LEU A 39 13.26 6.39 21.74
N SER A 40 13.96 5.61 22.56
CA SER A 40 14.61 6.12 23.77
C SER A 40 16.06 6.49 23.44
N LEU A 41 16.38 7.79 23.42
CA LEU A 41 17.76 8.27 23.28
C LEU A 41 18.42 8.28 24.67
N LYS A 42 19.68 7.85 24.76
CA LYS A 42 20.40 7.68 26.04
C LYS A 42 20.67 8.99 26.81
N ASP A 43 20.44 10.15 26.21
CA ASP A 43 20.82 11.45 26.78
C ASP A 43 19.64 12.27 27.35
N ASP A 44 18.46 11.68 27.57
CA ASP A 44 17.29 12.39 28.13
C ASP A 44 17.33 12.56 29.68
N ASP A 45 18.49 12.36 30.33
CA ASP A 45 18.71 12.61 31.77
C ASP A 45 19.00 14.10 32.11
N GLN A 46 18.67 15.05 31.24
CA GLN A 46 18.61 16.46 31.62
C GLN A 46 17.25 17.08 31.33
N GLU A 47 16.53 17.34 32.43
CA GLU A 47 15.32 18.15 32.52
C GLU A 47 15.44 19.42 31.66
N ASN A 48 14.81 19.39 30.50
CA ASN A 48 14.25 20.59 29.91
C ASN A 48 12.75 20.36 29.83
N PRO A 49 11.91 21.24 30.41
CA PRO A 49 10.47 21.18 30.21
C PRO A 49 10.19 21.57 28.76
N LYS A 50 10.47 20.65 27.83
CA LYS A 50 10.18 20.79 26.41
C LYS A 50 8.68 21.05 26.35
N LYS A 51 8.29 22.26 25.94
CA LYS A 51 6.93 22.63 25.55
C LYS A 51 6.27 21.41 24.97
N ASN A 52 5.15 20.98 25.56
CA ASN A 52 4.41 19.80 25.13
C ASN A 52 3.80 20.09 23.75
N ILE A 53 4.64 20.09 22.71
CA ILE A 53 4.23 20.21 21.32
C ILE A 53 3.43 18.93 21.08
N GLY A 54 2.13 19.07 20.88
CA GLY A 54 1.28 17.91 20.58
C GLY A 54 1.90 17.12 19.43
N LYS A 55 2.21 15.85 19.66
CA LYS A 55 2.78 14.99 18.63
C LYS A 55 1.70 14.64 17.61
N ILE A 56 2.07 14.69 16.33
CA ILE A 56 1.22 14.27 15.22
C ILE A 56 1.23 12.74 15.17
N LYS A 57 0.09 12.10 15.38
CA LYS A 57 -0.07 10.65 15.31
C LYS A 57 -0.02 10.20 13.86
N PHE A 58 1.03 9.48 13.50
CA PHE A 58 1.27 8.99 12.16
C PHE A 58 0.99 7.48 12.11
N GLY A 59 -0.18 7.12 11.57
CA GLY A 59 -0.61 5.74 11.41
C GLY A 59 -0.06 5.10 10.14
N ILE A 60 0.50 3.90 10.26
CA ILE A 60 1.01 3.13 9.12
C ILE A 60 0.30 1.78 9.08
N SER A 61 -0.27 1.44 7.93
CA SER A 61 -0.95 0.15 7.74
C SER A 61 -0.78 -0.42 6.34
N SER A 62 -0.43 -1.70 6.25
CA SER A 62 -0.31 -2.49 5.04
C SER A 62 -0.15 -3.96 5.45
N ARG A 63 0.13 -4.85 4.50
CA ARG A 63 0.55 -6.22 4.85
C ARG A 63 1.83 -6.19 5.68
N ASN A 64 1.95 -7.09 6.66
CA ASN A 64 3.14 -7.20 7.52
C ASN A 64 4.43 -7.34 6.68
N ARG A 65 4.41 -8.14 5.61
CA ARG A 65 5.56 -8.29 4.69
C ARG A 65 6.05 -6.97 4.08
N LYS A 66 5.18 -5.97 3.97
CA LYS A 66 5.51 -4.64 3.46
C LYS A 66 5.99 -3.72 4.59
N ILE A 67 5.30 -3.72 5.73
CA ILE A 67 5.69 -2.94 6.93
C ILE A 67 7.10 -3.33 7.40
N TYR A 68 7.40 -4.63 7.46
CA TYR A 68 8.68 -5.17 7.93
C TYR A 68 9.71 -5.40 6.81
N SER A 69 9.46 -4.85 5.62
CA SER A 69 10.44 -4.90 4.54
C SER A 69 11.66 -4.03 4.86
N LYS A 70 12.84 -4.41 4.37
CA LYS A 70 14.09 -3.65 4.59
C LYS A 70 13.95 -2.15 4.27
N PRO A 71 13.33 -1.74 3.14
CA PRO A 71 13.13 -0.31 2.85
C PRO A 71 12.21 0.39 3.85
N MET A 72 11.12 -0.27 4.26
CA MET A 72 10.17 0.34 5.18
C MET A 72 10.75 0.47 6.59
N ILE A 73 11.52 -0.51 7.06
CA ILE A 73 12.21 -0.43 8.35
C ILE A 73 13.18 0.76 8.38
N GLU A 74 13.90 1.02 7.30
CA GLU A 74 14.78 2.20 7.18
C GLU A 74 13.99 3.52 7.24
N ILE A 75 12.83 3.57 6.57
CA ILE A 75 11.93 4.73 6.65
C ILE A 75 11.41 4.92 8.08
N LEU A 76 10.95 3.85 8.73
CA LEU A 76 10.46 3.88 10.12
C LEU A 76 11.55 4.38 11.07
N TYR A 77 12.78 3.91 10.91
CA TYR A 77 13.92 4.35 11.72
C TYR A 77 14.11 5.87 11.66
N ARG A 78 14.07 6.45 10.45
CA ARG A 78 14.20 7.90 10.25
C ARG A 78 12.98 8.68 10.75
N LEU A 79 11.77 8.14 10.55
CA LEU A 79 10.55 8.76 11.07
C LEU A 79 10.51 8.79 12.60
N CYS A 80 11.04 7.76 13.27
CA CYS A 80 11.12 7.72 14.72
C CYS A 80 12.08 8.76 15.32
N ALA A 81 13.05 9.25 14.54
CA ALA A 81 13.93 10.35 14.95
C ALA A 81 13.22 11.72 14.93
N CYS A 82 12.05 11.84 14.28
CA CYS A 82 11.28 13.07 14.27
C CYS A 82 10.51 13.24 15.59
N ILE A 83 10.99 14.13 16.46
CA ILE A 83 10.41 14.37 17.80
C ILE A 83 8.93 14.79 17.82
N PHE A 84 8.44 15.37 16.72
CA PHE A 84 7.06 15.84 16.58
C PHE A 84 6.09 14.76 16.08
N LEU A 85 6.58 13.57 15.70
CA LEU A 85 5.76 12.46 15.24
C LEU A 85 5.55 11.42 16.36
N ASP A 86 4.34 10.86 16.39
CA ASP A 86 3.98 9.69 17.18
C ASP A 86 3.64 8.54 16.21
N ILE A 87 4.59 7.64 15.96
CA ILE A 87 4.46 6.59 14.94
C ILE A 87 3.66 5.41 15.49
N ILE A 88 2.53 5.08 14.86
CA ILE A 88 1.63 3.99 15.25
C ILE A 88 1.53 2.99 14.11
N ILE A 89 1.94 1.74 14.36
CA ILE A 89 1.77 0.64 13.41
C ILE A 89 0.42 -0.05 13.67
N ILE A 90 -0.36 -0.20 12.61
CA ILE A 90 -1.63 -0.94 12.59
C ILE A 90 -1.41 -2.22 11.77
N PRO A 91 -1.09 -3.36 12.42
CA PRO A 91 -0.68 -4.58 11.74
C PRO A 91 -1.86 -5.35 11.13
N ASP A 92 -1.55 -6.31 10.25
CA ASP A 92 -2.54 -7.13 9.54
C ASP A 92 -3.57 -7.80 10.46
N HIS A 93 -3.15 -8.30 11.63
CA HIS A 93 -4.04 -8.94 12.60
C HIS A 93 -5.16 -7.97 13.02
N VAL A 94 -4.79 -6.73 13.38
CA VAL A 94 -5.75 -5.70 13.80
C VAL A 94 -6.71 -5.37 12.66
N VAL A 95 -6.15 -5.17 11.46
CA VAL A 95 -6.90 -4.80 10.28
C VAL A 95 -7.91 -5.88 9.90
N ARG A 96 -7.57 -7.16 10.05
CA ARG A 96 -8.48 -8.29 9.74
C ARG A 96 -9.53 -8.50 10.81
N ASN A 97 -9.12 -8.53 12.07
CA ASN A 97 -9.96 -9.07 13.14
C ASN A 97 -10.83 -8.02 13.84
N PHE A 98 -10.48 -6.73 13.74
CA PHE A 98 -11.23 -5.66 14.40
C PHE A 98 -12.01 -4.82 13.41
N SER A 99 -13.19 -4.36 13.81
CA SER A 99 -13.96 -3.36 13.07
C SER A 99 -13.22 -2.01 13.05
N VAL A 100 -13.46 -1.21 12.02
CA VAL A 100 -12.68 0.02 11.73
C VAL A 100 -12.80 1.08 12.82
N ASP A 101 -13.91 1.08 13.56
CA ASP A 101 -14.13 1.94 14.73
C ASP A 101 -13.19 1.59 15.89
N LYS A 102 -12.65 0.36 15.95
CA LYS A 102 -11.74 -0.07 17.01
C LYS A 102 -10.27 0.17 16.69
N TRP A 103 -9.94 0.59 15.47
CA TRP A 103 -8.57 0.86 15.06
C TRP A 103 -8.04 2.13 15.73
N PRO A 104 -6.70 2.26 15.91
CA PRO A 104 -6.08 3.48 16.44
C PRO A 104 -6.54 4.74 15.72
N ILE A 105 -6.79 5.82 16.46
CA ILE A 105 -7.09 7.14 15.88
C ILE A 105 -5.78 7.86 15.62
N VAL A 106 -5.58 8.31 14.37
CA VAL A 106 -4.35 8.96 13.92
C VAL A 106 -4.68 10.26 13.18
N ASP A 107 -3.72 11.18 13.14
CA ASP A 107 -3.85 12.46 12.46
C ASP A 107 -3.45 12.34 10.98
N VAL A 108 -2.42 11.53 10.70
CA VAL A 108 -1.92 11.21 9.36
C VAL A 108 -1.99 9.70 9.14
N PHE A 109 -2.43 9.27 7.96
CA PHE A 109 -2.54 7.86 7.62
C PHE A 109 -1.79 7.53 6.32
N LEU A 110 -0.76 6.69 6.47
CA LEU A 110 -0.04 6.07 5.37
C LEU A 110 -0.51 4.62 5.23
N CYS A 111 -1.27 4.36 4.18
CA CYS A 111 -1.69 3.01 3.84
C CYS A 111 -1.50 2.73 2.36
N PHE A 112 -1.02 1.53 2.06
CA PHE A 112 -0.76 1.10 0.70
C PHE A 112 -1.09 -0.38 0.54
N TYR A 113 -1.78 -0.71 -0.54
CA TYR A 113 -2.22 -2.05 -0.84
C TYR A 113 -1.04 -2.99 -1.09
N ALA A 114 -1.23 -4.23 -0.65
CA ALA A 114 -0.48 -5.37 -1.13
C ALA A 114 -1.42 -6.56 -1.17
N ASN A 115 -1.19 -7.50 -2.10
CA ASN A 115 -2.06 -8.65 -2.29
C ASN A 115 -2.50 -9.30 -0.96
N GLY A 116 -3.82 -9.42 -0.81
CA GLY A 116 -4.53 -9.92 0.37
C GLY A 116 -4.87 -8.89 1.44
N TYR A 117 -4.46 -7.62 1.32
CA TYR A 117 -4.82 -6.57 2.30
C TYR A 117 -6.28 -6.12 2.13
N PRO A 118 -7.08 -6.03 3.20
CA PRO A 118 -8.48 -5.61 3.10
C PRO A 118 -8.59 -4.08 2.91
N LEU A 119 -8.35 -3.62 1.69
CA LEU A 119 -8.35 -2.20 1.33
C LEU A 119 -9.69 -1.51 1.62
N ASP A 120 -10.81 -2.21 1.45
CA ASP A 120 -12.15 -1.66 1.75
C ASP A 120 -12.28 -1.23 3.22
N LYS A 121 -11.76 -2.02 4.15
CA LYS A 121 -11.74 -1.64 5.57
C LYS A 121 -10.89 -0.40 5.82
N ALA A 122 -9.76 -0.28 5.14
CA ALA A 122 -8.93 0.93 5.26
C ALA A 122 -9.64 2.17 4.69
N ILE A 123 -10.40 2.02 3.59
CA ILE A 123 -11.23 3.10 3.06
C ILE A 123 -12.33 3.49 4.05
N ASP A 124 -13.03 2.51 4.64
CA ASP A 124 -14.06 2.77 5.65
C ASP A 124 -13.48 3.45 6.90
N TYR A 125 -12.29 3.04 7.33
CA TYR A 125 -11.53 3.70 8.39
C TYR A 125 -11.24 5.18 8.06
N VAL A 126 -10.76 5.48 6.85
CA VAL A 126 -10.51 6.86 6.40
C VAL A 126 -11.80 7.68 6.38
N ARG A 127 -12.92 7.12 5.90
CA ARG A 127 -14.22 7.80 5.93
C ARG A 127 -14.67 8.13 7.37
N LEU A 128 -14.48 7.18 8.29
CA LEU A 128 -14.87 7.32 9.69
C LEU A 128 -14.00 8.33 10.45
N ARG A 129 -12.68 8.24 10.29
CA ARG A 129 -11.70 8.99 11.11
C ARG A 129 -11.18 10.26 10.45
N ARG A 130 -11.32 10.39 9.14
CA ARG A 130 -10.88 11.54 8.32
C ARG A 130 -9.44 12.01 8.61
N PRO A 131 -8.43 11.11 8.69
CA PRO A 131 -7.04 11.53 8.83
C PRO A 131 -6.55 12.22 7.54
N PHE A 132 -5.43 12.93 7.61
CA PHE A 132 -4.71 13.33 6.41
C PHE A 132 -4.09 12.10 5.75
N VAL A 133 -4.56 11.75 4.55
CA VAL A 133 -4.12 10.54 3.85
C VAL A 133 -2.95 10.88 2.92
N ILE A 134 -1.82 10.17 3.07
CA ILE A 134 -0.66 10.37 2.19
C ILE A 134 -0.91 9.77 0.80
N ASN A 135 -1.51 8.58 0.76
CA ASN A 135 -1.82 7.87 -0.49
C ASN A 135 -3.33 7.67 -0.59
N GLU A 136 -3.98 8.32 -1.57
CA GLU A 136 -5.42 8.15 -1.81
C GLU A 136 -5.79 6.68 -2.01
N LEU A 137 -6.56 6.12 -1.07
CA LEU A 137 -6.85 4.69 -1.02
C LEU A 137 -7.77 4.24 -2.16
N SER A 138 -8.74 5.06 -2.54
CA SER A 138 -9.64 4.78 -3.65
C SER A 138 -8.88 4.66 -4.97
N ASN A 139 -7.88 5.51 -5.17
CA ASN A 139 -7.05 5.50 -6.38
C ASN A 139 -6.18 4.25 -6.47
N GLN A 140 -5.87 3.58 -5.34
CA GLN A 140 -5.13 2.31 -5.38
C GLN A 140 -5.92 1.20 -6.07
N LYS A 141 -7.26 1.24 -6.05
CA LYS A 141 -8.09 0.28 -6.80
C LYS A 141 -7.94 0.44 -8.31
N LEU A 142 -7.72 1.67 -8.79
CA LEU A 142 -7.48 1.93 -10.21
C LEU A 142 -6.21 1.23 -10.70
N LEU A 143 -5.24 1.06 -9.80
CA LEU A 143 -3.98 0.38 -10.11
C LEU A 143 -4.14 -1.13 -10.33
N PHE A 144 -5.31 -1.72 -10.12
CA PHE A 144 -5.57 -3.14 -10.39
C PHE A 144 -6.00 -3.43 -11.82
N ASN A 145 -6.38 -2.40 -12.59
CA ASN A 145 -6.85 -2.60 -13.96
C ASN A 145 -5.96 -1.84 -14.95
N ARG A 146 -5.15 -2.57 -15.72
CA ARG A 146 -4.26 -2.01 -16.75
C ARG A 146 -5.01 -1.20 -17.81
N LYS A 147 -6.25 -1.58 -18.15
CA LYS A 147 -7.12 -0.80 -19.05
C LYS A 147 -7.38 0.59 -18.47
N GLU A 148 -7.79 0.66 -17.21
CA GLU A 148 -8.06 1.95 -16.53
C GLU A 148 -6.79 2.78 -16.33
N ILE A 149 -5.66 2.15 -15.99
CA ILE A 149 -4.37 2.83 -15.92
C ILE A 149 -4.04 3.49 -17.27
N TYR A 150 -4.11 2.74 -18.37
CA TYR A 150 -3.80 3.26 -19.70
C TYR A 150 -4.78 4.35 -20.14
N ARG A 151 -6.08 4.21 -19.81
CA ARG A 151 -7.09 5.24 -20.05
C ARG A 151 -6.73 6.55 -19.35
N ILE A 152 -6.45 6.51 -18.05
CA ILE A 152 -6.09 7.69 -17.25
C ILE A 152 -4.80 8.33 -17.75
N LEU A 153 -3.77 7.54 -18.06
CA LEU A 153 -2.52 8.05 -18.63
C LEU A 153 -2.76 8.78 -19.94
N THR A 154 -3.55 8.18 -20.85
CA THR A 154 -3.89 8.77 -22.16
C THR A 154 -4.67 10.07 -21.99
N GLU A 155 -5.69 10.10 -21.13
CA GLU A 155 -6.50 11.29 -20.84
C GLU A 155 -5.68 12.44 -20.24
N ASN A 156 -4.60 12.13 -19.52
CA ASN A 156 -3.68 13.11 -18.94
C ASN A 156 -2.47 13.41 -19.86
N ASN A 157 -2.54 13.04 -21.14
CA ASN A 157 -1.49 13.28 -22.14
C ASN A 157 -0.12 12.68 -21.76
N VAL A 158 -0.12 11.59 -20.97
CA VAL A 158 1.08 10.81 -20.71
C VAL A 158 1.26 9.82 -21.86
N CYS A 159 2.40 9.88 -22.53
CA CYS A 159 2.71 8.98 -23.64
C CYS A 159 2.73 7.51 -23.15
N VAL A 160 1.97 6.65 -23.83
CA VAL A 160 1.92 5.20 -23.59
C VAL A 160 2.26 4.45 -24.89
N PRO A 161 2.80 3.23 -24.81
CA PRO A 161 3.01 2.40 -25.99
C PRO A 161 1.69 2.22 -26.75
N LYS A 162 1.73 2.21 -28.09
CA LYS A 162 0.56 1.87 -28.91
C LYS A 162 -0.01 0.53 -28.44
N TYR A 163 -1.30 0.50 -28.16
CA TYR A 163 -1.97 -0.65 -27.56
C TYR A 163 -3.36 -0.84 -28.16
N ILE A 164 -3.84 -2.08 -28.08
CA ILE A 164 -5.20 -2.47 -28.44
C ILE A 164 -5.80 -3.14 -27.20
N VAL A 165 -7.05 -2.81 -26.87
CA VAL A 165 -7.78 -3.39 -25.74
C VAL A 165 -8.75 -4.43 -26.29
N VAL A 166 -8.58 -5.68 -25.90
CA VAL A 166 -9.46 -6.79 -26.31
C VAL A 166 -10.13 -7.36 -25.07
N GLU A 167 -11.43 -7.11 -24.91
CA GLU A 167 -12.25 -7.77 -23.89
C GLU A 167 -12.79 -9.08 -24.45
N ARG A 168 -12.75 -10.15 -23.65
CA ARG A 168 -13.14 -11.49 -24.08
C ARG A 168 -14.10 -12.12 -23.07
N TYR A 169 -15.05 -12.92 -23.55
CA TYR A 169 -15.88 -13.75 -22.68
C TYR A 169 -15.03 -14.85 -22.04
N ILE A 170 -15.14 -15.02 -20.72
CA ILE A 170 -14.34 -15.99 -19.96
C ILE A 170 -14.50 -17.43 -20.50
N ASN A 171 -15.71 -17.79 -20.94
CA ASN A 171 -16.02 -19.16 -21.33
C ASN A 171 -15.59 -19.51 -22.76
N THR A 172 -15.59 -18.53 -23.67
CA THR A 172 -15.35 -18.77 -25.11
C THR A 172 -14.06 -18.13 -25.60
N LEU A 173 -13.46 -17.22 -24.83
CA LEU A 173 -12.33 -16.35 -25.20
C LEU A 173 -12.56 -15.52 -26.47
N GLN A 174 -13.81 -15.48 -26.96
CA GLN A 174 -14.22 -14.63 -28.06
C GLN A 174 -14.35 -13.19 -27.59
N PRO A 175 -14.03 -12.20 -28.45
CA PRO A 175 -14.23 -10.79 -28.12
C PRO A 175 -15.66 -10.50 -27.65
N THR A 176 -15.82 -9.67 -26.63
CA THR A 176 -17.15 -9.27 -26.11
C THR A 176 -17.83 -8.26 -27.02
N GLU A 177 -17.05 -7.41 -27.67
CA GLU A 177 -17.50 -6.40 -28.63
C GLU A 177 -16.49 -6.33 -29.78
N GLY A 178 -16.93 -5.96 -30.99
CA GLY A 178 -16.04 -5.77 -32.13
C GLY A 178 -15.85 -7.00 -33.04
N GLU A 179 -14.92 -6.88 -33.97
CA GLU A 179 -14.55 -7.95 -34.92
C GLU A 179 -13.68 -9.03 -34.26
N GLU A 180 -13.63 -10.24 -34.84
CA GLU A 180 -12.69 -11.27 -34.40
C GLU A 180 -11.24 -10.74 -34.44
N VAL A 181 -10.40 -11.20 -33.51
CA VAL A 181 -8.97 -10.92 -33.58
C VAL A 181 -8.39 -11.76 -34.70
N ILE A 182 -8.01 -11.12 -35.80
CA ILE A 182 -7.43 -11.78 -36.96
C ILE A 182 -5.92 -11.85 -36.77
N GLU A 183 -5.37 -13.06 -36.75
CA GLU A 183 -3.94 -13.30 -36.85
C GLU A 183 -3.55 -13.42 -38.33
N ASP A 184 -2.80 -12.42 -38.83
CA ASP A 184 -2.28 -12.37 -40.20
C ASP A 184 -0.73 -12.36 -40.15
N GLY A 185 -0.15 -13.56 -40.15
CA GLY A 185 1.29 -13.78 -40.06
C GLY A 185 1.89 -13.19 -38.78
N ASP A 186 2.57 -12.06 -38.93
CA ASP A 186 3.21 -11.33 -37.82
C ASP A 186 2.40 -10.14 -37.33
N THR A 187 1.12 -10.04 -37.70
CA THR A 187 0.25 -8.92 -37.30
C THR A 187 -1.07 -9.41 -36.72
N ILE A 188 -1.50 -8.79 -35.62
CA ILE A 188 -2.87 -8.91 -35.13
C ILE A 188 -3.69 -7.71 -35.60
N ILE A 189 -4.94 -7.97 -35.97
CA ILE A 189 -5.91 -6.95 -36.39
C ILE A 189 -7.15 -7.08 -35.52
N TYR A 190 -7.58 -5.95 -34.93
CA TYR A 190 -8.79 -5.90 -34.13
C TYR A 190 -9.42 -4.51 -34.23
N ASN A 191 -10.72 -4.45 -34.57
CA ASN A 191 -11.46 -3.20 -34.81
C ASN A 191 -10.71 -2.25 -35.77
N GLY A 192 -10.17 -2.79 -36.86
CA GLY A 192 -9.36 -2.06 -37.84
C GLY A 192 -7.96 -1.61 -37.37
N GLN A 193 -7.61 -1.81 -36.10
CA GLN A 193 -6.30 -1.48 -35.57
C GLN A 193 -5.32 -2.64 -35.79
N LYS A 194 -4.13 -2.32 -36.31
CA LYS A 194 -3.07 -3.30 -36.55
C LYS A 194 -1.92 -3.17 -35.55
N LEU A 195 -1.45 -4.30 -35.05
CA LEU A 195 -0.26 -4.41 -34.21
C LEU A 195 0.63 -5.55 -34.72
N SER A 196 1.80 -5.21 -35.24
CA SER A 196 2.76 -6.18 -35.78
C SER A 196 3.79 -6.57 -34.73
N LYS A 197 4.34 -7.78 -34.82
CA LYS A 197 5.42 -8.26 -33.97
C LYS A 197 6.68 -7.39 -34.15
N PRO A 198 7.48 -7.19 -33.10
CA PRO A 198 7.25 -7.74 -31.77
C PRO A 198 6.17 -6.95 -31.01
N PHE A 199 5.28 -7.65 -30.31
CA PHE A 199 4.29 -7.03 -29.42
C PHE A 199 4.13 -7.76 -28.09
N VAL A 200 3.49 -7.09 -27.14
CA VAL A 200 3.34 -7.59 -25.76
C VAL A 200 1.86 -7.75 -25.43
N GLU A 201 1.47 -8.95 -24.99
CA GLU A 201 0.15 -9.22 -24.43
C GLU A 201 0.20 -9.15 -22.90
N LYS A 202 -0.75 -8.43 -22.31
CA LYS A 202 -0.85 -8.26 -20.86
C LYS A 202 -2.30 -8.46 -20.43
N PRO A 203 -2.57 -9.27 -19.38
CA PRO A 203 -3.89 -9.34 -18.75
C PRO A 203 -4.36 -7.97 -18.24
N PHE A 204 -5.67 -7.73 -18.18
CA PHE A 204 -6.17 -6.49 -17.57
C PHE A 204 -5.89 -6.40 -16.08
N ASP A 205 -5.94 -7.52 -15.37
CA ASP A 205 -5.53 -7.57 -13.97
C ASP A 205 -4.04 -7.21 -13.84
N ALA A 206 -3.77 -6.07 -13.20
CA ALA A 206 -2.43 -5.55 -13.02
C ALA A 206 -1.59 -6.40 -12.05
N GLU A 207 -2.23 -7.18 -11.17
CA GLU A 207 -1.57 -8.14 -10.28
C GLU A 207 -1.28 -9.47 -11.00
N ASN A 208 -1.86 -9.70 -12.18
CA ASN A 208 -1.51 -10.84 -13.02
C ASN A 208 -0.28 -10.51 -13.87
N HIS A 209 0.84 -11.16 -13.57
CA HIS A 209 2.12 -10.96 -14.23
C HIS A 209 2.42 -11.94 -15.37
N ASN A 210 1.43 -12.72 -15.83
CA ASN A 210 1.56 -13.58 -17.00
C ASN A 210 1.55 -12.72 -18.27
N ILE A 211 2.72 -12.20 -18.61
CA ILE A 211 2.94 -11.30 -19.76
C ILE A 211 3.66 -12.10 -20.85
N THR A 212 3.12 -12.07 -22.06
CA THR A 212 3.67 -12.79 -23.21
C THR A 212 4.24 -11.79 -24.21
N ILE A 213 5.38 -12.12 -24.80
CA ILE A 213 5.99 -11.38 -25.91
C ILE A 213 5.90 -12.28 -27.13
N TYR A 214 5.38 -11.72 -28.22
CA TYR A 214 5.24 -12.36 -29.53
C TYR A 214 6.15 -11.71 -30.54
#